data_AF-A0AAU9MSR8-F1
#
_entry.id   AF-A0AAU9MSR8-F1
#
_cell.length_a   1.000
_cell.length_b   1.000
_cell.length_c   1.000
_cell.angle_alpha   90.00
_cell.angle_beta   90.00
_cell.angle_gamma   90.00
#
_symmetry.space_group_name_H-M   'P 1'
#
loop_
_entity.id
_entity.type
_entity.pdbx_description
1 polymer ?
#
loop_
_entity_poly.entity_id
_entity_poly.type
_entity_poly.pdbx_seq_one_letter_code
_entity_poly.pdbx_strand_id
1 'polypeptide(L)'
;MNSSSFLTKFLGHHRHQYTRMNHLPSSDSSATSPTDKSSSLASKCWLDDACIVDIDYFVKTLSGIKANGVRPDLIGSIITHYASKWIPELSGEPPSPVAPELQSLSQSATASWLKKRFFIETIVAVLPPEKDAIPCSFLLRLLKNANMVGVDSSYKEELEKRVAWRLDQATLKELMIPCFSHDRSTLFDVELMLRLVKRFVELEIEGLRTGAGMFKVAKLVDAYLAEVAVDSEVALPEFMELAGAVPAQARATDDGLYRAIDTYLKTHVNVTKQERKRLCKLIDSQKLSTEASIHAAQNERLPVRSVIQVLFSEQAKLSSHTDWSRSFSTARSPNLSVDIHDRCHSSRDIATIQQMEIKKLKEHVTKLERQCYSMQNQIDKLSEKKRGFFNWRKLQMSTTLKSMSIEVADESKLDSSSIGKQTPLKGKQGRNKTPKRWRSSTS
;
A
#
# COMPACT_ATOMS: atom_id res chain seq x y z
N MET A 1 -20.00 -22.28 35.63
CA MET A 1 -18.52 -22.28 35.66
C MET A 1 -18.04 -20.84 35.65
N ASN A 2 -17.23 -20.45 36.63
CA ASN A 2 -17.05 -19.05 37.05
C ASN A 2 -16.27 -18.18 36.02
N SER A 3 -16.80 -16.99 35.73
CA SER A 3 -16.23 -15.95 34.84
C SER A 3 -14.80 -15.54 35.19
N SER A 4 -14.34 -15.82 36.41
CA SER A 4 -12.96 -15.64 36.85
C SER A 4 -11.97 -16.57 36.13
N SER A 5 -12.34 -17.83 35.86
CA SER A 5 -11.46 -18.86 35.27
C SER A 5 -11.03 -18.55 33.84
N PHE A 6 -11.89 -17.88 33.06
CA PHE A 6 -11.61 -17.51 31.67
C PHE A 6 -10.60 -16.34 31.60
N LEU A 7 -10.76 -15.33 32.46
CA LEU A 7 -9.84 -14.19 32.57
C LEU A 7 -8.45 -14.62 33.08
N THR A 8 -8.36 -15.57 34.02
CA THR A 8 -7.07 -16.05 34.52
C THR A 8 -6.31 -16.86 33.47
N LYS A 9 -7.01 -17.64 32.63
CA LYS A 9 -6.37 -18.36 31.51
C LYS A 9 -5.93 -17.42 30.38
N PHE A 10 -6.72 -16.39 30.08
CA PHE A 10 -6.40 -15.39 29.06
C PHE A 10 -5.21 -14.50 29.47
N LEU A 11 -5.15 -14.07 30.74
CA LEU A 11 -4.02 -13.28 31.26
C LEU A 11 -2.77 -14.12 31.57
N GLY A 12 -2.93 -15.42 31.86
CA GLY A 12 -1.82 -16.34 32.12
C GLY A 12 -0.98 -16.66 30.88
N HIS A 13 -1.57 -16.64 29.68
CA HIS A 13 -0.88 -16.99 28.44
C HIS A 13 0.11 -15.92 27.96
N HIS A 14 0.03 -14.68 28.49
CA HIS A 14 0.91 -13.58 28.12
C HIS A 14 2.10 -13.35 29.09
N ARG A 15 2.31 -14.22 30.10
CA ARG A 15 3.38 -14.01 31.11
C ARG A 15 4.51 -15.06 31.12
N HIS A 16 4.54 -16.02 30.21
CA HIS A 16 5.64 -17.00 30.14
C HIS A 16 6.25 -17.13 28.75
N GLN A 17 7.03 -16.11 28.39
CA GLN A 17 8.26 -16.31 27.61
C GLN A 17 9.37 -15.54 28.32
N TYR A 18 10.56 -16.12 28.36
CA TYR A 18 11.70 -15.87 29.26
C TYR A 18 11.59 -16.57 30.61
N THR A 19 12.18 -17.77 30.73
CA THR A 19 13.52 -17.97 31.31
C THR A 19 13.86 -19.48 31.28
N ARG A 20 15.14 -19.78 30.98
CA ARG A 20 15.95 -20.93 31.46
C ARG A 20 16.26 -22.06 30.46
N MET A 21 17.47 -21.96 29.91
CA MET A 21 18.28 -23.08 29.42
C MET A 21 18.95 -23.85 30.57
N ASN A 22 19.29 -25.10 30.25
CA ASN A 22 20.25 -26.04 30.87
C ASN A 22 19.79 -26.85 32.09
N HIS A 23 19.54 -28.15 31.88
CA HIS A 23 20.43 -29.26 32.28
C HIS A 23 19.87 -30.63 31.82
N LEU A 24 20.74 -31.48 31.25
CA LEU A 24 20.56 -32.94 31.12
C LEU A 24 21.11 -33.63 32.39
N PRO A 25 20.65 -34.84 32.80
CA PRO A 25 21.09 -36.09 32.14
C PRO A 25 20.07 -37.28 32.07
N SER A 26 20.32 -38.15 31.08
CA SER A 26 20.09 -39.61 30.87
C SER A 26 19.05 -40.47 31.65
N SER A 27 18.24 -41.24 30.87
CA SER A 27 17.74 -42.66 30.97
C SER A 27 17.35 -43.26 32.35
N ASP A 28 16.24 -43.96 32.56
CA ASP A 28 15.65 -45.10 31.81
C ASP A 28 14.23 -45.49 32.34
N SER A 29 13.52 -46.32 31.57
CA SER A 29 12.40 -47.24 31.96
C SER A 29 10.92 -46.74 32.07
N SER A 30 10.17 -47.08 31.00
CA SER A 30 8.82 -47.71 30.94
C SER A 30 7.74 -47.43 32.00
N ALA A 31 6.64 -46.78 31.58
CA ALA A 31 5.27 -47.18 31.93
C ALA A 31 4.23 -46.56 30.97
N THR A 32 3.38 -47.42 30.42
CA THR A 32 2.19 -47.20 29.58
C THR A 32 1.14 -46.27 30.21
N SER A 33 0.62 -45.30 29.43
CA SER A 33 -0.80 -44.88 29.50
C SER A 33 -1.22 -44.09 28.23
N PRO A 34 -2.51 -44.09 27.84
CA PRO A 34 -2.92 -43.76 26.47
C PRO A 34 -3.39 -42.32 26.27
N THR A 35 -3.23 -41.88 25.02
CA THR A 35 -4.02 -40.88 24.28
C THR A 35 -3.88 -39.39 24.63
N ASP A 36 -2.98 -38.75 23.87
CA ASP A 36 -3.14 -37.38 23.39
C ASP A 36 -4.52 -37.17 22.74
N LYS A 37 -5.36 -36.36 23.39
CA LYS A 37 -6.56 -35.76 22.80
C LYS A 37 -6.65 -34.31 23.24
N SER A 38 -5.78 -33.45 22.73
CA SER A 38 -5.87 -31.99 22.93
C SER A 38 -5.90 -31.17 21.62
N SER A 39 -5.90 -31.81 20.46
CA SER A 39 -5.97 -31.12 19.15
C SER A 39 -7.21 -31.44 18.30
N SER A 40 -8.15 -32.25 18.79
CA SER A 40 -9.32 -32.71 17.99
C SER A 40 -10.64 -31.96 18.29
N LEU A 41 -10.63 -30.91 19.10
CA LEU A 41 -11.84 -30.13 19.41
C LEU A 41 -12.03 -28.89 18.51
N ALA A 42 -11.09 -28.63 17.59
CA ALA A 42 -11.15 -27.48 16.68
C ALA A 42 -12.03 -27.71 15.44
N SER A 43 -12.49 -28.94 15.18
CA SER A 43 -13.15 -29.32 13.92
C SER A 43 -14.59 -29.80 14.09
N LYS A 44 -15.27 -29.40 15.18
CA LYS A 44 -16.68 -29.79 15.36
C LYS A 44 -17.48 -28.70 16.03
N CYS A 45 -18.69 -28.52 15.49
CA CYS A 45 -19.82 -27.75 16.00
C CYS A 45 -19.84 -26.30 15.52
N TRP A 46 -20.29 -26.05 14.30
CA TRP A 46 -20.86 -24.75 13.88
C TRP A 46 -22.40 -24.80 13.81
N LEU A 47 -23.00 -25.97 14.07
CA LEU A 47 -24.38 -26.28 13.70
C LEU A 47 -25.27 -26.75 14.84
N ASP A 48 -24.74 -26.96 16.04
CA ASP A 48 -25.54 -27.47 17.14
C ASP A 48 -26.25 -26.34 17.91
N ASP A 49 -27.39 -26.61 18.54
CA ASP A 49 -28.12 -25.65 19.39
C ASP A 49 -27.23 -25.14 20.54
N ALA A 50 -26.22 -25.92 20.91
CA ALA A 50 -25.14 -25.53 21.81
C ALA A 50 -24.40 -24.24 21.38
N CYS A 51 -24.30 -23.94 20.09
CA CYS A 51 -23.63 -22.73 19.59
C CYS A 51 -24.47 -21.47 19.86
N ILE A 52 -25.81 -21.60 19.79
CA ILE A 52 -26.74 -20.50 20.09
C ILE A 52 -26.73 -20.23 21.61
N VAL A 53 -26.71 -21.29 22.42
CA VAL A 53 -26.55 -21.15 23.87
C VAL A 53 -25.19 -20.53 24.23
N ASP A 54 -24.13 -20.89 23.51
CA ASP A 54 -22.79 -20.30 23.73
C ASP A 54 -22.77 -18.80 23.41
N ILE A 55 -23.42 -18.35 22.33
CA ILE A 55 -23.47 -16.92 22.03
C ILE A 55 -24.28 -16.13 23.06
N ASP A 56 -25.42 -16.64 23.54
CA ASP A 56 -26.18 -15.96 24.60
C ASP A 56 -25.38 -15.86 25.91
N TYR A 57 -24.65 -16.92 26.25
CA TYR A 57 -23.77 -16.92 27.41
C TYR A 57 -22.59 -15.96 27.23
N PHE A 58 -22.02 -15.90 26.03
CA PHE A 58 -20.97 -14.97 25.66
C PHE A 58 -21.45 -13.52 25.80
N VAL A 59 -22.62 -13.17 25.25
CA VAL A 59 -23.18 -11.81 25.36
C VAL A 59 -23.43 -11.42 26.83
N LYS A 60 -24.00 -12.31 27.65
CA LYS A 60 -24.20 -12.05 29.09
C LYS A 60 -22.87 -11.85 29.82
N THR A 61 -21.88 -12.66 29.51
CA THR A 61 -20.52 -12.56 30.08
C THR A 61 -19.87 -11.24 29.67
N LEU A 62 -20.01 -10.84 28.41
CA LEU A 62 -19.49 -9.60 27.86
C LEU A 62 -20.12 -8.38 28.53
N SER A 63 -21.43 -8.39 28.77
CA SER A 63 -22.14 -7.35 29.53
C SER A 63 -21.60 -7.23 30.96
N GLY A 64 -21.32 -8.35 31.63
CA GLY A 64 -20.65 -8.36 32.94
C GLY A 64 -19.23 -7.80 32.89
N ILE A 65 -18.43 -8.16 31.87
CA ILE A 65 -17.07 -7.64 31.66
C ILE A 65 -17.11 -6.12 31.44
N LYS A 66 -18.07 -5.62 30.64
CA LYS A 66 -18.26 -4.19 30.39
C LYS A 66 -18.66 -3.43 31.67
N ALA A 67 -19.54 -4.00 32.49
CA ALA A 67 -19.94 -3.41 33.77
C ALA A 67 -18.77 -3.29 34.77
N ASN A 68 -17.77 -4.17 34.65
CA ASN A 68 -16.55 -4.12 35.46
C ASN A 68 -15.53 -3.07 34.97
N GLY A 69 -15.85 -2.27 33.96
CA GLY A 69 -14.98 -1.18 33.48
C GLY A 69 -13.76 -1.65 32.69
N VAL A 70 -13.83 -2.84 32.08
CA VAL A 70 -12.73 -3.35 31.24
C VAL A 70 -12.56 -2.46 30.01
N ARG A 71 -11.30 -2.21 29.63
CA ARG A 71 -10.95 -1.37 28.48
C ARG A 71 -11.63 -1.83 27.18
N PRO A 72 -12.20 -0.92 26.38
CA PRO A 72 -12.84 -1.24 25.10
C PRO A 72 -11.97 -2.05 24.14
N ASP A 73 -10.67 -1.75 24.04
CA ASP A 73 -9.74 -2.50 23.15
C ASP A 73 -9.62 -3.98 23.53
N LEU A 74 -9.69 -4.29 24.83
CA LEU A 74 -9.64 -5.66 25.33
C LEU A 74 -10.97 -6.37 25.08
N ILE A 75 -12.09 -5.66 25.28
CA ILE A 75 -13.42 -6.16 24.90
C ILE A 75 -13.45 -6.47 23.41
N GLY A 76 -12.92 -5.57 22.58
CA GLY A 76 -12.82 -5.76 21.14
C GLY A 76 -11.95 -6.96 20.76
N SER A 77 -10.81 -7.14 21.43
CA SER A 77 -9.94 -8.31 21.24
C SER A 77 -10.64 -9.62 21.61
N ILE A 78 -11.42 -9.63 22.70
CA ILE A 78 -12.22 -10.79 23.12
C ILE A 78 -13.28 -11.11 22.07
N ILE A 79 -14.01 -10.11 21.56
CA ILE A 79 -15.03 -10.29 20.52
C ILE A 79 -14.41 -10.79 19.22
N THR A 80 -13.30 -10.18 18.77
CA THR A 80 -12.58 -10.63 17.58
C THR A 80 -12.13 -12.07 17.73
N HIS A 81 -11.49 -12.44 18.83
CA HIS A 81 -11.05 -13.82 19.07
C HIS A 81 -12.23 -14.80 19.12
N TYR A 82 -13.32 -14.45 19.82
CA TYR A 82 -14.53 -15.27 19.86
C TYR A 82 -15.12 -15.45 18.46
N ALA A 83 -15.29 -14.37 17.70
CA ALA A 83 -15.82 -14.41 16.35
C ALA A 83 -14.93 -15.24 15.39
N SER A 84 -13.60 -15.09 15.46
CA SER A 84 -12.64 -15.86 14.65
C SER A 84 -12.63 -17.36 14.99
N LYS A 85 -12.95 -17.74 16.23
CA LYS A 85 -13.09 -19.14 16.63
C LYS A 85 -14.30 -19.79 15.94
N TRP A 86 -15.39 -19.06 15.78
CA TRP A 86 -16.65 -19.56 15.23
C TRP A 86 -16.79 -19.36 13.71
N ILE A 87 -16.12 -18.34 13.17
CA ILE A 87 -16.03 -18.05 11.74
C ILE A 87 -14.54 -17.89 11.39
N PRO A 88 -13.86 -18.97 10.98
CA PRO A 88 -12.43 -18.95 10.65
C PRO A 88 -12.04 -17.91 9.59
N GLU A 89 -12.97 -17.54 8.69
CA GLU A 89 -12.78 -16.48 7.69
C GLU A 89 -12.56 -15.09 8.33
N LEU A 90 -12.93 -14.93 9.60
CA LEU A 90 -12.64 -13.75 10.43
C LEU A 90 -11.30 -13.86 11.17
N SER A 91 -10.50 -14.91 10.99
CA SER A 91 -9.16 -15.05 11.59
C SER A 91 -8.07 -14.34 10.77
N GLY A 92 -8.25 -14.27 9.44
CA GLY A 92 -7.37 -13.49 8.55
C GLY A 92 -6.12 -14.26 8.12
N GLU A 93 -5.94 -15.46 8.68
CA GLU A 93 -5.01 -16.45 8.18
C GLU A 93 -5.50 -17.00 6.82
N PRO A 94 -4.58 -17.28 5.87
CA PRO A 94 -4.94 -18.01 4.67
C PRO A 94 -5.53 -19.37 5.07
N PRO A 95 -6.51 -19.89 4.32
CA PRO A 95 -7.03 -21.22 4.58
C PRO A 95 -5.85 -22.21 4.57
N SER A 96 -5.60 -22.84 5.71
CA SER A 96 -4.62 -23.92 5.81
C SER A 96 -5.01 -24.99 4.79
N PRO A 97 -4.07 -25.60 4.05
CA PRO A 97 -4.34 -26.68 3.09
C PRO A 97 -4.71 -27.99 3.79
N VAL A 98 -5.66 -27.94 4.72
CA VAL A 98 -6.33 -29.12 5.25
C VAL A 98 -7.47 -29.44 4.29
N ALA A 99 -7.56 -30.71 3.92
CA ALA A 99 -8.47 -31.27 2.94
C ALA A 99 -9.92 -30.72 3.05
N PRO A 100 -10.68 -30.66 1.95
CA PRO A 100 -12.09 -30.26 1.99
C PRO A 100 -12.81 -31.09 3.05
N GLU A 101 -13.14 -30.45 4.17
CA GLU A 101 -13.86 -31.09 5.25
C GLU A 101 -15.19 -31.58 4.70
N LEU A 102 -15.41 -32.89 4.84
CA LEU A 102 -16.67 -33.54 4.52
C LEU A 102 -17.79 -32.74 5.21
N GLN A 103 -18.56 -32.02 4.39
CA GLN A 103 -19.79 -31.38 4.82
C GLN A 103 -20.57 -32.40 5.64
N SER A 104 -20.82 -32.10 6.91
CA SER A 104 -21.67 -32.94 7.74
C SER A 104 -23.05 -32.97 7.09
N LEU A 105 -23.36 -34.10 6.44
CA LEU A 105 -24.69 -34.46 5.95
C LEU A 105 -25.64 -34.52 7.16
N SER A 106 -26.19 -33.38 7.60
CA SER A 106 -27.30 -33.42 8.57
C SER A 106 -28.11 -32.14 8.76
N GLN A 107 -27.75 -30.98 8.17
CA GLN A 107 -28.58 -29.77 8.30
C GLN A 107 -28.87 -29.13 6.94
N SER A 108 -30.10 -28.64 6.77
CA SER A 108 -30.49 -27.85 5.60
C SER A 108 -29.54 -26.68 5.43
N ALA A 109 -28.98 -26.49 4.23
CA ALA A 109 -28.06 -25.40 3.90
C ALA A 109 -28.65 -24.04 4.30
N THR A 110 -29.95 -23.84 4.13
CA THR A 110 -30.68 -22.64 4.54
C THR A 110 -30.63 -22.41 6.05
N ALA A 111 -30.78 -23.46 6.86
CA ALA A 111 -30.72 -23.34 8.32
C ALA A 111 -29.30 -22.96 8.79
N SER A 112 -28.27 -23.52 8.14
CA SER A 112 -26.88 -23.16 8.42
C SER A 112 -26.54 -21.71 8.06
N TRP A 113 -27.09 -21.23 6.95
CA TRP A 113 -26.96 -19.85 6.49
C TRP A 113 -27.65 -18.86 7.43
N LEU A 114 -28.88 -19.16 7.86
CA LEU A 114 -29.62 -18.35 8.84
C LEU A 114 -28.88 -18.27 10.19
N LYS A 115 -28.30 -19.39 10.66
CA LYS A 115 -27.47 -19.41 11.87
C LYS A 115 -26.24 -18.52 11.74
N LYS A 116 -25.51 -18.59 10.61
CA LYS A 116 -24.35 -17.72 10.35
C LYS A 116 -24.76 -16.25 10.31
N ARG A 117 -25.89 -15.94 9.68
CA ARG A 117 -26.46 -14.59 9.66
C ARG A 117 -26.77 -14.06 11.06
N PHE A 118 -27.53 -14.82 11.86
CA PHE A 118 -27.86 -14.46 13.24
C PHE A 118 -26.61 -14.23 14.10
N PHE A 119 -25.60 -15.11 13.95
CA PHE A 119 -24.33 -14.95 14.65
C PHE A 119 -23.63 -13.64 14.28
N ILE A 120 -23.53 -13.32 12.99
CA ILE A 120 -22.90 -12.08 12.52
C ILE A 120 -23.65 -10.86 13.05
N GLU A 121 -24.98 -10.83 12.95
CA GLU A 121 -25.81 -9.74 13.47
C GLU A 121 -25.60 -9.54 14.97
N THR A 122 -25.56 -10.63 15.73
CA THR A 122 -25.29 -10.59 17.18
C THR A 122 -23.89 -10.07 17.49
N ILE A 123 -22.86 -10.49 16.74
CA ILE A 123 -21.51 -9.94 16.89
C ILE A 123 -21.51 -8.44 16.63
N VAL A 124 -22.14 -7.96 15.54
CA VAL A 124 -22.23 -6.53 15.22
C VAL A 124 -22.90 -5.74 16.35
N ALA A 125 -23.97 -6.29 16.94
CA ALA A 125 -24.73 -5.68 18.02
C ALA A 125 -23.91 -5.49 19.32
N VAL A 126 -22.96 -6.38 19.59
CA VAL A 126 -22.15 -6.34 20.82
C VAL A 126 -20.78 -5.69 20.68
N LEU A 127 -20.40 -5.28 19.47
CA LEU A 127 -19.17 -4.55 19.23
C LEU A 127 -19.11 -3.25 20.08
N PRO A 128 -17.93 -2.89 20.64
CA PRO A 128 -17.79 -1.70 21.45
C PRO A 128 -18.09 -0.42 20.65
N PRO A 129 -18.74 0.60 21.24
CA PRO A 129 -19.00 1.86 20.56
C PRO A 129 -17.74 2.69 20.29
N GLU A 130 -16.63 2.40 21.00
CA GLU A 130 -15.37 3.11 20.86
C GLU A 130 -14.70 2.79 19.53
N LYS A 131 -14.35 3.86 18.81
CA LYS A 131 -13.99 3.79 17.38
C LYS A 131 -12.68 3.04 17.10
N ASP A 132 -11.81 2.93 18.10
CA ASP A 132 -10.50 2.30 17.98
C ASP A 132 -10.43 0.91 18.62
N ALA A 133 -11.53 0.44 19.22
CA ALA A 133 -11.56 -0.83 19.97
C ALA A 133 -11.43 -2.08 19.08
N ILE A 134 -11.77 -1.96 17.80
CA ILE A 134 -11.79 -3.07 16.84
C ILE A 134 -10.81 -2.78 15.68
N PRO A 135 -9.98 -3.75 15.27
CA PRO A 135 -9.11 -3.59 14.10
C PRO A 135 -9.90 -3.41 12.79
N CYS A 136 -9.44 -2.51 11.90
CA CYS A 136 -10.07 -2.27 10.59
C CYS A 136 -10.16 -3.54 9.74
N SER A 137 -9.10 -4.36 9.73
CA SER A 137 -9.07 -5.64 9.03
C SER A 137 -10.17 -6.60 9.47
N PHE A 138 -10.49 -6.64 10.76
CA PHE A 138 -11.58 -7.46 11.28
C PHE A 138 -12.94 -6.91 10.83
N LEU A 139 -13.15 -5.59 10.90
CA LEU A 139 -14.39 -4.95 10.42
C LEU A 139 -14.64 -5.22 8.94
N LEU A 140 -13.60 -5.16 8.10
CA LEU A 140 -13.70 -5.47 6.66
C LEU A 140 -14.05 -6.93 6.39
N ARG A 141 -13.42 -7.86 7.12
CA ARG A 141 -13.77 -9.30 7.02
C ARG A 141 -15.19 -9.57 7.51
N LEU A 142 -15.62 -8.89 8.58
CA LEU A 142 -16.97 -8.98 9.11
C LEU A 142 -17.98 -8.42 8.10
N LEU A 143 -17.71 -7.25 7.50
CA LEU A 143 -18.53 -6.64 6.44
C LEU A 143 -18.64 -7.53 5.21
N LYS A 144 -17.53 -8.13 4.76
CA LYS A 144 -17.54 -9.11 3.66
C LYS A 144 -18.46 -10.29 3.97
N ASN A 145 -18.36 -10.87 5.16
CA ASN A 145 -19.22 -11.99 5.57
C ASN A 145 -20.68 -11.56 5.76
N ALA A 146 -20.91 -10.35 6.28
CA ALA A 146 -22.23 -9.76 6.45
C ALA A 146 -22.95 -9.57 5.10
N ASN A 147 -22.24 -9.10 4.07
CA ASN A 147 -22.78 -9.00 2.72
C ASN A 147 -23.04 -10.38 2.10
N MET A 148 -22.14 -11.35 2.31
CA MET A 148 -22.31 -12.72 1.81
C MET A 148 -23.54 -13.43 2.37
N VAL A 149 -23.88 -13.19 3.64
CA VAL A 149 -25.08 -13.75 4.29
C VAL A 149 -26.29 -12.81 4.25
N GLY A 150 -26.18 -11.66 3.59
CA GLY A 150 -27.24 -10.66 3.48
C GLY A 150 -27.88 -10.27 4.81
N VAL A 151 -27.10 -9.76 5.77
CA VAL A 151 -27.64 -9.24 7.06
C VAL A 151 -28.59 -8.05 6.86
N ASP A 152 -29.38 -7.71 7.87
CA ASP A 152 -30.26 -6.53 7.79
C ASP A 152 -29.51 -5.21 7.57
N SER A 153 -30.17 -4.26 6.91
CA SER A 153 -29.59 -2.96 6.53
C SER A 153 -29.03 -2.19 7.73
N SER A 154 -29.67 -2.26 8.90
CA SER A 154 -29.21 -1.59 10.11
C SER A 154 -27.83 -2.07 10.57
N TYR A 155 -27.57 -3.38 10.54
CA TYR A 155 -26.26 -3.94 10.88
C TYR A 155 -25.22 -3.64 9.81
N LYS A 156 -25.62 -3.66 8.53
CA LYS A 156 -24.75 -3.29 7.41
C LYS A 156 -24.32 -1.83 7.50
N GLU A 157 -25.24 -0.90 7.73
CA GLU A 157 -24.97 0.53 7.86
C GLU A 157 -24.06 0.84 9.06
N GLU A 158 -24.25 0.17 10.20
CA GLU A 158 -23.38 0.34 11.36
C GLU A 158 -21.95 -0.19 11.08
N LEU A 159 -21.82 -1.30 10.35
CA LEU A 159 -20.52 -1.79 9.90
C LEU A 159 -19.86 -0.83 8.90
N GLU A 160 -20.59 -0.38 7.87
CA GLU A 160 -20.09 0.57 6.89
C GLU A 160 -19.61 1.86 7.58
N LYS A 161 -20.36 2.39 8.55
CA LYS A 161 -19.99 3.57 9.34
C LYS A 161 -18.68 3.36 10.10
N ARG A 162 -18.47 2.20 10.73
CA ARG A 162 -17.24 1.89 11.48
C ARG A 162 -16.05 1.66 10.56
N VAL A 163 -16.25 1.00 9.41
CA VAL A 163 -15.21 0.82 8.39
C VAL A 163 -14.82 2.17 7.79
N ALA A 164 -15.78 3.03 7.45
CA ALA A 164 -15.52 4.38 6.97
C ALA A 164 -14.72 5.20 8.00
N TRP A 165 -14.96 5.02 9.31
CA TRP A 165 -14.12 5.65 10.33
C TRP A 165 -12.67 5.14 10.38
N ARG A 166 -12.32 4.03 9.73
CA ARG A 166 -10.96 3.46 9.78
C ARG A 166 -10.39 3.19 8.40
N LEU A 167 -10.97 3.78 7.36
CA LEU A 167 -10.61 3.49 5.96
C LEU A 167 -9.13 3.81 5.64
N ASP A 168 -8.53 4.77 6.34
CA ASP A 168 -7.12 5.13 6.24
C ASP A 168 -6.14 4.05 6.76
N GLN A 169 -6.67 3.03 7.45
CA GLN A 169 -5.95 1.86 7.96
C GLN A 169 -6.26 0.59 7.17
N ALA A 170 -7.16 0.67 6.20
CA ALA A 170 -7.53 -0.47 5.38
C ALA A 170 -6.42 -0.84 4.39
N THR A 171 -6.36 -2.12 4.06
CA THR A 171 -5.50 -2.63 2.99
C THR A 171 -6.34 -2.89 1.74
N LEU A 172 -5.74 -2.75 0.55
CA LEU A 172 -6.43 -3.00 -0.72
C LEU A 172 -7.04 -4.42 -0.74
N LYS A 173 -6.27 -5.43 -0.34
CA LYS A 173 -6.68 -6.84 -0.32
C LYS A 173 -7.98 -7.06 0.47
N GLU A 174 -8.13 -6.39 1.60
CA GLU A 174 -9.31 -6.55 2.48
C GLU A 174 -10.52 -5.75 1.98
N LEU A 175 -10.29 -4.67 1.23
CA LEU A 175 -11.33 -3.87 0.58
C LEU A 175 -11.86 -4.47 -0.72
N MET A 176 -11.17 -5.46 -1.30
CA MET A 176 -11.65 -6.23 -2.46
C MET A 176 -12.77 -7.19 -2.03
N ILE A 177 -13.93 -6.61 -1.68
CA ILE A 177 -15.14 -7.31 -1.28
C ILE A 177 -15.92 -7.67 -2.56
N PRO A 178 -16.21 -8.97 -2.78
CA PRO A 178 -16.99 -9.41 -3.94
C PRO A 178 -18.38 -8.79 -3.98
N CYS A 179 -18.93 -8.59 -5.18
CA CYS A 179 -20.34 -8.28 -5.33
C CYS A 179 -21.17 -9.56 -5.07
N PHE A 180 -22.12 -9.48 -4.14
CA PHE A 180 -23.03 -10.61 -3.82
C PHE A 180 -24.46 -10.39 -4.36
N SER A 181 -24.66 -9.33 -5.13
CA SER A 181 -25.95 -8.98 -5.72
C SER A 181 -26.16 -9.79 -7.00
N HIS A 182 -27.32 -10.41 -7.17
CA HIS A 182 -27.61 -11.33 -8.28
C HIS A 182 -27.91 -10.61 -9.60
N ASP A 183 -28.18 -9.31 -9.54
CA ASP A 183 -28.48 -8.43 -10.67
C ASP A 183 -27.23 -7.78 -11.29
N ARG A 184 -26.06 -7.95 -10.66
CA ARG A 184 -24.80 -7.34 -11.09
C ARG A 184 -23.82 -8.41 -11.55
N SER A 185 -23.13 -8.13 -12.65
CA SER A 185 -22.07 -8.98 -13.20
C SER A 185 -20.66 -8.59 -12.73
N THR A 186 -20.53 -7.48 -11.99
CA THR A 186 -19.23 -6.99 -11.51
C THR A 186 -18.59 -7.92 -10.48
N LEU A 187 -17.28 -8.05 -10.54
CA LEU A 187 -16.52 -8.92 -9.62
C LEU A 187 -16.51 -8.35 -8.19
N PHE A 188 -16.46 -7.03 -8.05
CA PHE A 188 -16.37 -6.33 -6.78
C PHE A 188 -17.54 -5.37 -6.56
N ASP A 189 -17.87 -5.12 -5.30
CA ASP A 189 -18.90 -4.16 -4.89
C ASP A 189 -18.33 -2.73 -4.90
N VAL A 190 -18.32 -2.11 -6.09
CA VAL A 190 -17.80 -0.74 -6.29
C VAL A 190 -18.69 0.30 -5.60
N GLU A 191 -20.00 0.07 -5.57
CA GLU A 191 -20.97 0.90 -4.86
C GLU A 191 -20.69 0.95 -3.34
N LEU A 192 -20.37 -0.20 -2.72
CA LEU A 192 -19.91 -0.25 -1.33
C LEU A 192 -18.66 0.59 -1.12
N MET A 193 -17.65 0.44 -1.97
CA MET A 193 -16.44 1.24 -1.87
C MET A 193 -16.76 2.74 -1.98
N LEU A 194 -17.66 3.12 -2.89
CA LEU A 194 -18.13 4.51 -3.03
C LEU A 194 -18.82 5.03 -1.76
N ARG A 195 -19.72 4.24 -1.14
CA ARG A 195 -20.37 4.63 0.12
C ARG A 195 -19.36 4.81 1.26
N LEU A 196 -18.38 3.90 1.38
CA LEU A 196 -17.31 4.01 2.39
C LEU A 196 -16.46 5.26 2.20
N VAL A 197 -16.06 5.56 0.96
CA VAL A 197 -15.24 6.73 0.64
C VAL A 197 -16.01 8.03 0.86
N LYS A 198 -17.25 8.14 0.38
CA LYS A 198 -18.10 9.32 0.62
C LYS A 198 -18.25 9.59 2.12
N ARG A 199 -18.54 8.55 2.90
CA ARG A 199 -18.66 8.68 4.34
C ARG A 199 -17.34 9.08 5.01
N PHE A 200 -16.21 8.54 4.57
CA PHE A 200 -14.89 8.98 5.08
C PHE A 200 -14.65 10.46 4.81
N VAL A 201 -14.96 10.93 3.60
CA VAL A 201 -14.77 12.33 3.18
C VAL A 201 -15.68 13.27 3.97
N GLU A 202 -16.94 12.90 4.19
CA GLU A 202 -17.90 13.65 5.03
C GLU A 202 -17.36 13.84 6.44
N LEU A 203 -16.80 12.79 7.07
CA LEU A 203 -16.22 12.88 8.42
C LEU A 203 -15.04 13.86 8.51
N GLU A 204 -14.30 14.05 7.43
CA GLU A 204 -13.20 15.01 7.39
C GLU A 204 -13.71 16.44 7.19
N ILE A 205 -14.71 16.63 6.33
CA ILE A 205 -15.36 17.93 6.12
C ILE A 205 -16.02 18.43 7.41
N GLU A 206 -16.64 17.53 8.19
CA GLU A 206 -17.21 17.83 9.50
C GLU A 206 -16.16 18.13 10.59
N GLY A 207 -14.86 18.04 10.27
CA GLY A 207 -13.77 18.28 11.22
C GLY A 207 -13.65 17.20 12.31
N LEU A 208 -14.35 16.07 12.16
CA LEU A 208 -14.29 14.95 13.10
C LEU A 208 -12.98 14.15 12.95
N ARG A 209 -12.22 14.38 11.88
CA ARG A 209 -10.97 13.69 11.57
C ARG A 209 -9.86 14.65 11.14
N THR A 210 -8.63 14.27 11.46
CA THR A 210 -7.43 14.93 10.94
C THR A 210 -7.20 14.54 9.48
N GLY A 211 -6.96 15.52 8.59
CA GLY A 211 -6.76 15.28 7.15
C GLY A 211 -5.52 14.48 6.74
N ALA A 212 -4.70 14.04 7.70
CA ALA A 212 -3.56 13.16 7.45
C ALA A 212 -3.99 11.77 6.89
N GLY A 213 -5.21 11.32 7.22
CA GLY A 213 -5.77 10.06 6.72
C GLY A 213 -6.18 10.13 5.24
N MET A 214 -6.57 11.32 4.76
CA MET A 214 -7.10 11.53 3.42
C MET A 214 -6.12 11.11 2.31
N PHE A 215 -4.84 11.41 2.49
CA PHE A 215 -3.80 11.02 1.54
C PHE A 215 -3.68 9.50 1.39
N LYS A 216 -3.83 8.75 2.49
CA LYS A 216 -3.81 7.28 2.44
C LYS A 216 -5.04 6.74 1.73
N VAL A 217 -6.21 7.30 2.03
CA VAL A 217 -7.46 6.92 1.36
C VAL A 217 -7.42 7.24 -0.13
N ALA A 218 -6.88 8.39 -0.54
CA ALA A 218 -6.71 8.73 -1.96
C ALA A 218 -5.88 7.68 -2.71
N LYS A 219 -4.73 7.29 -2.15
CA LYS A 219 -3.89 6.22 -2.71
C LYS A 219 -4.61 4.88 -2.77
N LEU A 220 -5.39 4.57 -1.75
CA LEU A 220 -6.16 3.33 -1.65
C LEU A 220 -7.28 3.27 -2.69
N VAL A 221 -7.99 4.39 -2.91
CA VAL A 221 -9.01 4.55 -3.94
C VAL A 221 -8.40 4.44 -5.32
N ASP A 222 -7.28 5.11 -5.59
CA ASP A 222 -6.59 5.02 -6.89
C ASP A 222 -6.09 3.58 -7.16
N ALA A 223 -5.61 2.87 -6.14
CA ALA A 223 -5.23 1.47 -6.25
C ALA A 223 -6.45 0.56 -6.49
N TYR A 224 -7.54 0.78 -5.78
CA TYR A 224 -8.80 0.04 -5.99
C TYR A 224 -9.36 0.27 -7.39
N LEU A 225 -9.41 1.52 -7.86
CA LEU A 225 -9.84 1.88 -9.21
C LEU A 225 -9.01 1.18 -10.28
N ALA A 226 -7.69 1.04 -10.07
CA ALA A 226 -6.84 0.32 -11.00
C ALA A 226 -7.16 -1.18 -11.09
N GLU A 227 -7.55 -1.82 -9.99
CA GLU A 227 -7.97 -3.23 -9.98
C GLU A 227 -9.33 -3.43 -10.65
N VAL A 228 -10.33 -2.59 -10.31
CA VAL A 228 -11.68 -2.73 -10.89
C VAL A 228 -11.76 -2.27 -12.34
N ALA A 229 -10.83 -1.44 -12.81
CA ALA A 229 -10.74 -1.04 -14.22
C ALA A 229 -10.43 -2.19 -15.19
N VAL A 230 -9.99 -3.35 -14.67
CA VAL A 230 -9.76 -4.57 -15.46
C VAL A 230 -11.06 -5.33 -15.70
N ASP A 231 -12.11 -5.07 -14.92
CA ASP A 231 -13.42 -5.70 -15.04
C ASP A 231 -14.29 -4.96 -16.08
N SER A 232 -14.59 -5.63 -17.19
CA SER A 232 -15.38 -5.08 -18.31
C SER A 232 -16.82 -4.73 -17.94
N GLU A 233 -17.32 -5.28 -16.83
CA GLU A 233 -18.69 -5.09 -16.37
C GLU A 233 -18.85 -3.79 -15.56
N VAL A 234 -17.76 -3.13 -15.16
CA VAL A 234 -17.81 -1.89 -14.37
C VAL A 234 -18.33 -0.74 -15.23
N ALA A 235 -19.49 -0.21 -14.84
CA ALA A 235 -20.13 0.88 -15.53
C ALA A 235 -19.33 2.20 -15.40
N LEU A 236 -19.25 2.94 -16.51
CA LEU A 236 -18.52 4.20 -16.54
C LEU A 236 -18.99 5.23 -15.49
N PRO A 237 -20.31 5.45 -15.27
CA PRO A 237 -20.77 6.40 -14.26
C PRO A 237 -20.28 6.05 -12.85
N GLU A 238 -20.34 4.78 -12.48
CA GLU A 238 -19.91 4.28 -11.18
C GLU A 238 -18.39 4.46 -10.99
N PHE A 239 -17.60 4.10 -12.01
CA PHE A 239 -16.16 4.31 -12.03
C PHE A 239 -15.79 5.80 -11.87
N MET A 240 -16.45 6.67 -12.63
CA MET A 240 -16.23 8.12 -12.59
C MET A 240 -16.62 8.73 -11.24
N GLU A 241 -17.74 8.28 -10.67
CA GLU A 241 -18.23 8.78 -9.39
C GLU A 241 -17.26 8.43 -8.27
N LEU A 242 -16.73 7.21 -8.24
CA LEU A 242 -15.71 6.80 -7.27
C LEU A 242 -14.39 7.57 -7.47
N ALA A 243 -13.93 7.75 -8.71
CA ALA A 243 -12.74 8.54 -9.01
C ALA A 243 -12.85 10.00 -8.54
N GLY A 244 -14.05 10.59 -8.66
CA GLY A 244 -14.37 11.96 -8.24
C GLY A 244 -14.73 12.11 -6.76
N ALA A 245 -14.93 11.03 -6.01
CA ALA A 245 -15.37 11.09 -4.61
C ALA A 245 -14.29 11.64 -3.66
N VAL A 246 -13.01 11.47 -4.01
CA VAL A 246 -11.88 11.97 -3.21
C VAL A 246 -11.49 13.39 -3.66
N PRO A 247 -11.38 14.36 -2.73
CA PRO A 247 -10.97 15.73 -3.05
C PRO A 247 -9.62 15.79 -3.79
N ALA A 248 -9.48 16.70 -4.75
CA ALA A 248 -8.27 16.82 -5.56
C ALA A 248 -7.01 17.12 -4.70
N GLN A 249 -7.16 17.84 -3.59
CA GLN A 249 -6.08 18.22 -2.68
C GLN A 249 -5.50 17.02 -1.91
N ALA A 250 -6.27 15.94 -1.77
CA ALA A 250 -5.83 14.71 -1.13
C ALA A 250 -4.73 13.99 -1.93
N ARG A 251 -4.74 14.17 -3.26
CA ARG A 251 -3.76 13.57 -4.17
C ARG A 251 -2.56 14.49 -4.28
N ALA A 252 -1.41 14.02 -3.79
CA ALA A 252 -0.13 14.65 -4.05
C ALA A 252 0.35 14.40 -5.49
N THR A 253 0.00 13.23 -6.03
CA THR A 253 0.33 12.80 -7.40
C THR A 253 -0.89 12.12 -8.00
N ASP A 254 -1.12 12.34 -9.30
CA ASP A 254 -2.26 11.75 -10.01
C ASP A 254 -1.88 10.48 -10.79
N ASP A 255 -0.66 9.97 -10.64
CA ASP A 255 -0.16 8.77 -11.34
C ASP A 255 -1.05 7.54 -11.15
N GLY A 256 -1.53 7.31 -9.92
CA GLY A 256 -2.42 6.19 -9.61
C GLY A 256 -3.77 6.31 -10.31
N LEU A 257 -4.37 7.50 -10.25
CA LEU A 257 -5.61 7.83 -10.96
C LEU A 257 -5.45 7.73 -12.48
N TYR A 258 -4.34 8.24 -13.03
CA TYR A 258 -3.99 8.10 -14.44
C TYR A 258 -3.92 6.63 -14.86
N ARG A 259 -3.20 5.80 -14.09
CA ARG A 259 -3.09 4.35 -14.36
C ARG A 259 -4.46 3.67 -14.36
N ALA A 260 -5.33 4.02 -13.41
CA ALA A 260 -6.67 3.45 -13.34
C ALA A 260 -7.52 3.86 -14.56
N ILE A 261 -7.54 5.15 -14.92
CA ILE A 261 -8.25 5.65 -16.11
C ILE A 261 -7.69 5.01 -17.38
N ASP A 262 -6.36 4.91 -17.50
CA ASP A 262 -5.74 4.29 -18.64
C ASP A 262 -6.14 2.82 -18.80
N THR A 263 -6.12 2.07 -17.70
CA THR A 263 -6.56 0.67 -17.66
C THR A 263 -8.03 0.56 -18.07
N TYR A 264 -8.88 1.44 -17.55
CA TYR A 264 -10.31 1.46 -17.90
C TYR A 264 -10.52 1.72 -19.39
N LEU A 265 -9.81 2.70 -19.97
CA LEU A 265 -9.86 2.97 -21.41
C LEU A 265 -9.30 1.83 -22.25
N LYS A 266 -8.42 0.98 -21.69
CA LYS A 266 -7.92 -0.25 -22.34
C LYS A 266 -9.00 -1.31 -22.43
N THR A 267 -9.68 -1.56 -21.31
CA THR A 267 -10.65 -2.65 -21.15
C THR A 267 -11.98 -2.31 -21.79
N HIS A 268 -12.43 -1.05 -21.68
CA HIS A 268 -13.74 -0.59 -22.15
C HIS A 268 -13.62 0.14 -23.50
N VAL A 269 -13.46 -0.62 -24.58
CA VAL A 269 -13.28 -0.08 -25.94
C VAL A 269 -14.47 0.76 -26.44
N ASN A 270 -15.67 0.52 -25.90
CA ASN A 270 -16.92 1.17 -26.29
C ASN A 270 -17.09 2.60 -25.73
N VAL A 271 -16.13 3.09 -24.93
CA VAL A 271 -16.20 4.44 -24.35
C VAL A 271 -16.08 5.50 -25.46
N THR A 272 -17.10 6.37 -25.54
CA THR A 272 -17.23 7.42 -26.55
C THR A 272 -16.18 8.52 -26.38
N LYS A 273 -15.91 9.30 -27.44
CA LYS A 273 -14.97 10.43 -27.39
C LYS A 273 -15.33 11.45 -26.29
N GLN A 274 -16.62 11.68 -26.05
CA GLN A 274 -17.09 12.60 -25.01
C GLN A 274 -16.80 12.06 -23.61
N GLU A 275 -17.00 10.76 -23.39
CA GLU A 275 -16.71 10.10 -22.13
C GLU A 275 -15.21 10.04 -21.84
N ARG A 276 -14.37 9.74 -22.85
CA ARG A 276 -12.90 9.85 -22.72
C ARG A 276 -12.48 11.24 -22.27
N LYS A 277 -13.09 12.29 -22.84
CA LYS A 277 -12.86 13.68 -22.42
C LYS A 277 -13.26 13.92 -20.97
N ARG A 278 -14.37 13.36 -20.50
CA ARG A 278 -14.81 13.49 -19.11
C ARG A 278 -13.88 12.77 -18.15
N LEU A 279 -13.47 11.54 -18.46
CA LEU A 279 -12.48 10.78 -17.68
C LEU A 279 -11.15 11.52 -17.57
N CYS A 280 -10.59 11.97 -18.71
CA CYS A 280 -9.30 12.64 -18.71
C CYS A 280 -9.32 14.01 -18.02
N LYS A 281 -10.50 14.61 -17.80
CA LYS A 281 -10.65 15.85 -17.03
C LYS A 281 -10.45 15.64 -15.52
N LEU A 282 -10.57 14.40 -15.03
CA LEU A 282 -10.33 14.06 -13.62
C LEU A 282 -8.85 14.13 -13.24
N ILE A 283 -7.95 14.08 -14.23
CA ILE A 283 -6.50 14.09 -14.03
C ILE A 283 -6.00 15.54 -14.04
N ASP A 284 -5.30 15.93 -12.98
CA ASP A 284 -4.48 17.13 -12.96
C ASP A 284 -3.09 16.83 -13.53
N SER A 285 -2.86 17.25 -14.77
CA SER A 285 -1.59 17.10 -15.48
C SER A 285 -0.39 17.68 -14.71
N GLN A 286 -0.60 18.70 -13.86
CA GLN A 286 0.48 19.28 -13.07
C GLN A 286 0.96 18.33 -11.97
N LYS A 287 0.11 17.39 -11.53
CA LYS A 287 0.41 16.40 -10.50
C LYS A 287 0.91 15.07 -11.03
N LEU A 288 1.07 14.93 -12.34
CA LEU A 288 1.70 13.76 -12.93
C LEU A 288 3.22 13.81 -12.72
N SER A 289 3.82 12.66 -12.41
CA SER A 289 5.26 12.49 -12.48
C SER A 289 5.76 12.58 -13.92
N THR A 290 7.06 12.80 -14.10
CA THR A 290 7.69 12.86 -15.43
C THR A 290 7.46 11.58 -16.23
N GLU A 291 7.55 10.41 -15.57
CA GLU A 291 7.31 9.11 -16.18
C GLU A 291 5.84 8.95 -16.63
N ALA A 292 4.89 9.30 -15.76
CA ALA A 292 3.47 9.27 -16.09
C ALA A 292 3.12 10.26 -17.22
N SER A 293 3.74 11.45 -17.23
CA SER A 293 3.59 12.45 -18.28
C SER A 293 4.10 11.96 -19.63
N ILE A 294 5.25 11.29 -19.68
CA ILE A 294 5.79 10.70 -20.92
C ILE A 294 4.83 9.63 -21.47
N HIS A 295 4.36 8.73 -20.60
CA HIS A 295 3.41 7.69 -21.00
C HIS A 295 2.10 8.31 -21.49
N ALA A 296 1.57 9.32 -20.79
CA ALA A 296 0.37 10.04 -21.19
C ALA A 296 0.53 10.77 -22.53
N ALA A 297 1.70 11.35 -22.80
CA ALA A 297 1.98 12.03 -24.06
C ALA A 297 1.96 11.09 -25.28
N GLN A 298 2.30 9.82 -25.07
CA GLN A 298 2.36 8.79 -26.12
C GLN A 298 1.07 7.96 -26.24
N ASN A 299 0.09 8.21 -25.38
CA ASN A 299 -1.09 7.36 -25.28
C ASN A 299 -2.20 7.78 -26.25
N GLU A 300 -2.40 6.98 -27.29
CA GLU A 300 -3.39 7.22 -28.34
C GLU A 300 -4.86 7.14 -27.86
N ARG A 301 -5.12 6.57 -26.68
CA ARG A 301 -6.48 6.49 -26.12
C ARG A 301 -6.94 7.82 -25.54
N LEU A 302 -6.02 8.71 -25.21
CA LEU A 302 -6.33 10.02 -24.64
C LEU A 302 -6.74 11.01 -25.73
N PRO A 303 -7.69 11.93 -25.45
CA PRO A 303 -7.98 13.03 -26.35
C PRO A 303 -6.74 13.90 -26.56
N VAL A 304 -6.53 14.37 -27.80
CA VAL A 304 -5.40 15.26 -28.17
C VAL A 304 -5.26 16.46 -27.24
N ARG A 305 -6.39 17.05 -26.81
CA ARG A 305 -6.39 18.17 -25.86
C ARG A 305 -5.76 17.81 -24.50
N SER A 306 -6.00 16.60 -24.01
CA SER A 306 -5.42 16.11 -22.75
C SER A 306 -3.92 15.88 -22.91
N VAL A 307 -3.48 15.29 -24.03
CA VAL A 307 -2.05 15.13 -24.36
C VAL A 307 -1.33 16.47 -24.40
N ILE A 308 -1.90 17.46 -25.09
CA ILE A 308 -1.36 18.82 -25.15
C ILE A 308 -1.24 19.43 -23.74
N GLN A 309 -2.24 19.25 -22.88
CA GLN A 309 -2.22 19.76 -21.50
C GLN A 309 -1.08 19.14 -20.67
N VAL A 310 -0.85 17.83 -20.83
CA VAL A 310 0.29 17.13 -20.20
C VAL A 310 1.62 17.73 -20.68
N LEU A 311 1.81 17.87 -21.99
CA LEU A 311 3.04 18.43 -22.56
C LEU A 311 3.32 19.86 -22.08
N PHE A 312 2.29 20.73 -22.03
CA PHE A 312 2.44 22.08 -21.50
C PHE A 312 2.76 22.10 -20.00
N SER A 313 2.17 21.19 -19.22
CA SER A 313 2.48 21.10 -17.78
C SER A 313 3.93 20.68 -17.53
N GLU A 314 4.48 19.76 -18.33
CA GLU A 314 5.90 19.41 -18.26
C GLU A 314 6.80 20.57 -18.71
N GLN A 315 6.43 21.29 -19.77
CA GLN A 315 7.17 22.48 -20.20
C GLN A 315 7.19 23.56 -19.11
N ALA A 316 6.09 23.77 -18.40
CA ALA A 316 6.02 24.72 -17.29
C ALA A 316 6.91 24.30 -16.10
N LYS A 317 6.93 23.00 -15.76
CA LYS A 317 7.84 22.45 -14.72
C LYS A 317 9.31 22.69 -15.09
N LEU A 318 9.70 22.43 -16.34
CA LEU A 318 11.07 22.67 -16.83
C LEU A 318 11.43 24.16 -16.89
N SER A 319 10.50 25.02 -17.32
CA SER A 319 10.69 26.48 -17.35
C SER A 319 10.93 27.02 -15.95
N SER A 320 10.09 26.66 -14.98
CA SER A 320 10.26 27.11 -13.59
C SER A 320 11.61 26.69 -13.00
N HIS A 321 12.07 25.46 -13.26
CA HIS A 321 13.41 25.01 -12.82
C HIS A 321 14.54 25.84 -13.46
N THR A 322 14.33 26.34 -14.68
CA THR A 322 15.26 27.22 -15.40
C THR A 322 15.24 28.64 -14.81
N ASP A 323 14.08 29.14 -14.39
CA ASP A 323 13.91 30.47 -13.78
C ASP A 323 14.46 30.54 -12.34
N TRP A 324 14.31 29.46 -11.56
CA TRP A 324 14.99 29.33 -10.25
C TRP A 324 16.52 29.27 -10.40
N SER A 325 17.02 28.65 -11.48
CA SER A 325 18.45 28.63 -11.79
C SER A 325 18.98 30.02 -12.19
N ARG A 326 18.15 30.85 -12.85
CA ARG A 326 18.50 32.25 -13.17
C ARG A 326 18.42 33.20 -11.98
N SER A 327 17.59 32.91 -10.99
CA SER A 327 17.25 33.85 -9.90
C SER A 327 18.33 34.01 -8.82
N PHE A 328 19.47 33.30 -8.89
CA PHE A 328 20.63 33.54 -8.03
C PHE A 328 21.61 34.59 -8.60
N SER A 329 21.37 35.08 -9.82
CA SER A 329 22.14 36.17 -10.44
C SER A 329 21.23 37.35 -10.72
N THR A 330 20.96 38.17 -9.68
CA THR A 330 20.87 39.64 -9.73
C THR A 330 20.16 40.13 -8.48
N ALA A 331 20.93 40.51 -7.47
CA ALA A 331 20.46 41.45 -6.47
C ALA A 331 20.72 42.88 -6.97
N ARG A 332 19.70 43.74 -6.78
CA ARG A 332 19.75 45.23 -6.73
C ARG A 332 19.52 45.98 -8.06
N SER A 333 18.27 46.38 -8.33
CA SER A 333 17.72 47.74 -8.07
C SER A 333 16.43 47.97 -8.88
N PRO A 334 15.44 48.73 -8.39
CA PRO A 334 14.24 49.07 -9.15
C PRO A 334 14.48 50.35 -9.95
N ASN A 335 14.20 50.35 -11.25
CA ASN A 335 13.71 51.54 -11.95
C ASN A 335 13.12 51.18 -13.33
N LEU A 336 12.09 51.94 -13.65
CA LEU A 336 11.12 51.91 -14.75
C LEU A 336 11.75 52.13 -16.14
N SER A 337 11.39 51.32 -17.13
CA SER A 337 10.89 51.73 -18.47
C SER A 337 11.16 50.67 -19.55
N VAL A 338 10.14 50.46 -20.38
CA VAL A 338 10.05 49.65 -21.61
C VAL A 338 11.29 49.75 -22.50
N ASP A 339 11.87 48.60 -22.87
CA ASP A 339 12.24 48.33 -24.27
C ASP A 339 12.30 46.82 -24.53
N ILE A 340 11.59 46.38 -25.59
CA ILE A 340 11.56 45.01 -26.08
C ILE A 340 12.66 44.92 -27.14
N HIS A 341 13.88 44.64 -26.69
CA HIS A 341 14.91 44.01 -27.50
C HIS A 341 16.07 43.61 -26.61
N ASP A 342 16.19 42.32 -26.27
CA ASP A 342 17.51 41.81 -25.89
C ASP A 342 17.75 40.37 -26.33
N ARG A 343 18.47 40.32 -27.46
CA ARG A 343 19.71 39.57 -27.63
C ARG A 343 19.68 38.09 -27.21
N CYS A 344 19.42 37.25 -28.21
CA CYS A 344 19.76 35.82 -28.21
C CYS A 344 21.25 35.65 -27.85
N HIS A 345 21.53 35.18 -26.63
CA HIS A 345 22.89 34.82 -26.24
C HIS A 345 23.34 33.60 -27.05
N SER A 346 24.49 33.73 -27.70
CA SER A 346 25.12 32.65 -28.46
C SER A 346 25.23 31.40 -27.58
N SER A 347 24.95 30.21 -28.13
CA SER A 347 25.04 28.92 -27.41
C SER A 347 26.37 28.72 -26.64
N ARG A 348 27.43 29.43 -27.04
CA ARG A 348 28.73 29.44 -26.37
C ARG A 348 28.72 30.15 -25.00
N ASP A 349 27.91 31.20 -24.83
CA ASP A 349 27.87 31.99 -23.59
C ASP A 349 27.11 31.26 -22.46
N ILE A 350 26.12 30.44 -22.83
CA ILE A 350 25.38 29.61 -21.87
C ILE A 350 26.29 28.48 -21.35
N ALA A 351 27.10 27.88 -22.23
CA ALA A 351 28.03 26.82 -21.85
C ALA A 351 29.15 27.33 -20.92
N THR A 352 29.67 28.53 -21.13
CA THR A 352 30.69 29.12 -20.26
C THR A 352 30.11 29.50 -18.88
N ILE A 353 28.88 30.01 -18.85
CA ILE A 353 28.13 30.29 -17.60
C ILE A 353 27.89 29.00 -16.80
N GLN A 354 27.47 27.91 -17.45
CA GLN A 354 27.31 26.62 -16.79
C GLN A 354 28.65 26.07 -16.25
N GLN A 355 29.74 26.23 -16.98
CA GLN A 355 31.06 25.78 -16.52
C GLN A 355 31.56 26.56 -15.29
N MET A 356 31.32 27.88 -15.23
CA MET A 356 31.69 28.67 -14.04
C MET A 356 30.83 28.33 -12.83
N GLU A 357 29.54 28.01 -13.01
CA GLU A 357 28.66 27.56 -11.93
C GLU A 357 29.08 26.18 -11.39
N ILE A 358 29.42 25.23 -12.26
CA ILE A 358 29.95 23.93 -11.86
C ILE A 358 31.26 24.12 -11.07
N LYS A 359 32.14 25.02 -11.50
CA LYS A 359 33.39 25.31 -10.79
C LYS A 359 33.12 25.88 -9.39
N LYS A 360 32.16 26.80 -9.28
CA LYS A 360 31.75 27.40 -8.00
C LYS A 360 31.07 26.37 -7.08
N LEU A 361 30.23 25.49 -7.61
CA LEU A 361 29.65 24.39 -6.84
C LEU A 361 30.73 23.44 -6.32
N LYS A 362 31.72 23.08 -7.15
CA LYS A 362 32.86 22.26 -6.71
C LYS A 362 33.62 22.93 -5.55
N GLU A 363 33.85 24.24 -5.62
CA GLU A 363 34.47 24.98 -4.51
C GLU A 363 33.60 24.95 -3.23
N HIS A 364 32.28 25.08 -3.37
CA HIS A 364 31.37 25.01 -2.23
C HIS A 364 31.31 23.61 -1.60
N VAL A 365 31.32 22.55 -2.42
CA VAL A 365 31.37 21.16 -1.94
C VAL A 365 32.67 20.90 -1.19
N THR A 366 33.83 21.28 -1.72
CA THR A 366 35.10 21.10 -0.99
C THR A 366 35.19 21.92 0.30
N LYS A 367 34.47 23.05 0.37
CA LYS A 367 34.35 23.85 1.60
C LYS A 367 33.45 23.17 2.63
N LEU A 368 32.33 22.61 2.19
CA LEU A 368 31.42 21.83 3.04
C LEU A 368 32.08 20.56 3.56
N GLU A 369 32.83 19.84 2.72
CA GLU A 369 33.59 18.66 3.13
C GLU A 369 34.60 19.00 4.22
N ARG A 370 35.31 20.14 4.10
CA ARG A 370 36.21 20.65 5.15
C ARG A 370 35.46 20.98 6.44
N GLN A 371 34.24 21.52 6.35
CA GLN A 371 33.40 21.78 7.52
C GLN A 371 32.90 20.50 8.18
N CYS A 372 32.46 19.51 7.39
CA CYS A 372 32.08 18.18 7.87
C CYS A 372 33.25 17.49 8.56
N TYR A 373 34.46 17.58 7.99
CA TYR A 373 35.66 17.00 8.60
C TYR A 373 36.06 17.72 9.89
N SER A 374 35.94 19.05 9.94
CA SER A 374 36.16 19.83 11.16
C SER A 374 35.15 19.47 12.26
N MET A 375 33.88 19.29 11.89
CA MET A 375 32.81 18.93 12.83
C MET A 375 32.97 17.49 13.32
N GLN A 376 33.37 16.56 12.45
CA GLN A 376 33.71 15.18 12.82
C GLN A 376 34.86 15.15 13.82
N ASN A 377 35.93 15.94 13.60
CA ASN A 377 37.02 16.07 14.57
C ASN A 377 36.59 16.69 15.90
N GLN A 378 35.58 17.56 15.92
CA GLN A 378 35.00 18.07 17.17
C GLN A 378 34.20 16.98 17.90
N ILE A 379 33.43 16.16 17.17
CA ILE A 379 32.71 15.00 17.71
C ILE A 379 33.71 14.01 18.32
N ASP A 380 34.81 13.71 17.63
CA ASP A 380 35.82 12.78 18.10
C ASP A 380 36.54 13.33 19.35
N LYS A 381 36.90 14.62 19.39
CA LYS A 381 37.45 15.28 20.58
C LYS A 381 36.49 15.30 21.78
N LEU A 382 35.18 15.47 21.53
CA LEU A 382 34.15 15.39 22.57
C LEU A 382 33.94 13.94 23.04
N SER A 383 34.12 12.96 22.16
CA SER A 383 34.06 11.54 22.49
C SER A 383 35.25 11.08 23.34
N GLU A 384 36.45 11.63 23.11
CA GLU A 384 37.64 11.36 23.93
C GLU A 384 37.54 11.99 25.31
N LYS A 385 37.00 13.22 25.43
CA LYS A 385 36.73 13.86 26.73
C LYS A 385 35.64 13.16 27.54
N LYS A 386 34.69 12.49 26.88
CA LYS A 386 33.67 11.65 27.52
C LYS A 386 34.13 10.23 27.83
N ARG A 387 35.35 9.83 27.41
CA ARG A 387 35.92 8.50 27.71
C ARG A 387 36.40 8.36 29.17
N GLY A 388 36.37 9.44 29.96
CA GLY A 388 36.67 9.43 31.39
C GLY A 388 35.48 9.11 32.31
N PHE A 389 34.22 9.30 31.89
CA PHE A 389 33.06 9.02 32.73
C PHE A 389 31.86 8.68 31.84
N PHE A 390 31.33 7.45 32.00
CA PHE A 390 30.14 6.83 31.36
C PHE A 390 30.32 5.99 30.08
N ASN A 391 30.13 4.68 30.24
CA ASN A 391 30.10 3.65 29.21
C ASN A 391 28.72 3.56 28.52
N TRP A 392 28.58 4.06 27.29
CA TRP A 392 27.42 3.78 26.42
C TRP A 392 27.77 2.75 25.33
N ARG A 393 28.13 1.52 25.72
CA ARG A 393 28.08 0.40 24.77
C ARG A 393 26.80 -0.38 25.01
N LYS A 394 25.64 0.16 24.60
CA LYS A 394 24.43 -0.67 24.38
C LYS A 394 23.29 -0.09 23.54
N LEU A 395 23.46 0.98 22.77
CA LEU A 395 22.52 1.35 21.72
C LEU A 395 23.27 1.71 20.44
N GLN A 396 23.76 0.69 19.73
CA GLN A 396 24.14 0.84 18.34
C GLN A 396 23.98 -0.49 17.59
N MET A 397 22.75 -0.73 17.14
CA MET A 397 22.35 -1.57 16.00
C MET A 397 21.19 -0.78 15.37
N SER A 398 21.08 -0.52 14.08
CA SER A 398 21.93 -0.70 12.91
C SER A 398 21.16 -0.01 11.76
N THR A 399 21.54 1.20 11.36
CA THR A 399 21.08 1.79 10.08
C THR A 399 22.20 1.65 9.07
N THR A 400 22.25 0.48 8.45
CA THR A 400 23.03 0.23 7.23
C THR A 400 22.40 1.00 6.08
N LEU A 401 22.90 2.20 5.79
CA LEU A 401 22.89 2.76 4.44
C LEU A 401 24.29 2.60 3.87
N LYS A 402 24.50 1.51 3.11
CA LYS A 402 25.62 1.38 2.20
C LYS A 402 25.40 2.38 1.06
N SER A 403 26.21 3.43 1.03
CA SER A 403 26.43 4.24 -0.16
C SER A 403 27.21 3.41 -1.18
N MET A 404 26.66 3.27 -2.39
CA MET A 404 27.40 2.85 -3.57
C MET A 404 28.34 3.99 -3.96
N SER A 405 29.64 3.74 -3.90
CA SER A 405 30.67 4.62 -4.47
C SER A 405 30.58 4.55 -5.99
N ILE A 406 30.42 5.70 -6.64
CA ILE A 406 30.74 5.87 -8.06
C ILE A 406 32.08 6.59 -8.10
N GLU A 407 33.13 5.87 -8.48
CA GLU A 407 34.43 6.44 -8.79
C GLU A 407 34.36 7.10 -10.17
N VAL A 408 34.69 8.39 -10.23
CA VAL A 408 35.01 9.09 -11.49
C VAL A 408 36.49 9.41 -11.44
N ALA A 409 37.28 8.66 -12.21
CA ALA A 409 38.66 8.97 -12.49
C ALA A 409 38.74 10.13 -13.51
N ASP A 410 39.57 11.11 -13.22
CA ASP A 410 39.91 12.24 -14.09
C ASP A 410 41.41 12.20 -14.43
N GLU A 411 41.74 12.95 -15.48
CA GLU A 411 43.02 13.25 -16.12
C GLU A 411 43.48 12.36 -17.29
N SER A 412 44.10 12.88 -18.35
CA SER A 412 44.07 14.18 -19.02
C SER A 412 44.92 14.04 -20.31
N LYS A 413 44.56 14.80 -21.35
CA LYS A 413 45.43 15.43 -22.38
C LYS A 413 46.30 14.60 -23.36
N LEU A 414 45.98 14.78 -24.65
CA LEU A 414 46.78 15.39 -25.75
C LEU A 414 46.69 14.67 -27.12
N ASP A 415 46.04 15.38 -28.03
CA ASP A 415 46.42 15.74 -29.40
C ASP A 415 46.73 14.73 -30.53
N SER A 416 45.93 14.95 -31.58
CA SER A 416 46.33 15.16 -32.98
C SER A 416 46.37 14.00 -33.99
N SER A 417 45.38 14.07 -34.88
CA SER A 417 45.50 13.99 -36.34
C SER A 417 45.57 12.63 -37.06
N SER A 418 44.63 12.55 -38.02
CA SER A 418 44.76 11.99 -39.37
C SER A 418 44.61 10.47 -39.61
N ILE A 419 43.55 10.17 -40.37
CA ILE A 419 43.51 9.38 -41.62
C ILE A 419 44.23 8.02 -41.61
N GLY A 420 43.46 6.95 -41.80
CA GLY A 420 44.04 5.67 -42.22
C GLY A 420 43.05 4.52 -42.27
N LYS A 421 42.80 4.04 -43.48
CA LYS A 421 42.05 2.83 -43.83
C LYS A 421 42.67 1.55 -43.21
N GLN A 422 41.88 0.48 -43.29
CA GLN A 422 42.23 -0.94 -43.44
C GLN A 422 42.07 -1.87 -42.23
N THR A 423 41.30 -2.92 -42.53
CA THR A 423 41.17 -4.25 -41.92
C THR A 423 42.49 -4.86 -41.46
N PRO A 424 42.41 -5.90 -40.60
CA PRO A 424 43.17 -7.11 -40.93
C PRO A 424 42.36 -8.41 -40.81
N LEU A 425 42.64 -9.26 -41.79
CA LEU A 425 42.34 -10.69 -41.89
C LEU A 425 43.47 -11.54 -41.28
N LYS A 426 43.10 -12.75 -40.82
CA LYS A 426 43.88 -14.03 -40.74
C LYS A 426 45.05 -14.10 -39.74
N GLY A 427 45.35 -15.22 -39.07
CA GLY A 427 44.79 -16.58 -39.07
C GLY A 427 45.85 -17.65 -38.74
N LYS A 428 45.39 -18.91 -38.64
CA LYS A 428 46.10 -20.23 -38.55
C LYS A 428 46.35 -20.74 -37.12
N GLN A 429 46.18 -22.02 -36.76
CA GLN A 429 46.16 -23.30 -37.50
C GLN A 429 45.47 -24.36 -36.61
N GLY A 430 44.52 -25.17 -37.10
CA GLY A 430 44.78 -26.56 -37.54
C GLY A 430 43.50 -27.41 -37.39
N ARG A 431 42.87 -27.82 -38.49
CA ARG A 431 42.93 -29.17 -39.11
C ARG A 431 42.17 -30.27 -38.33
N ASN A 432 40.95 -30.62 -38.77
CA ASN A 432 40.72 -31.84 -39.56
C ASN A 432 39.24 -32.07 -39.96
N LYS A 433 39.07 -32.23 -41.28
CA LYS A 433 38.23 -33.20 -42.03
C LYS A 433 36.71 -33.29 -41.77
N THR A 434 36.00 -32.80 -42.79
CA THR A 434 34.65 -33.09 -43.31
C THR A 434 34.48 -34.55 -43.81
N PRO A 435 33.39 -34.96 -44.52
CA PRO A 435 32.01 -34.42 -44.67
C PRO A 435 30.89 -35.50 -44.62
N LYS A 436 29.61 -35.05 -44.75
CA LYS A 436 28.49 -35.57 -45.59
C LYS A 436 27.16 -35.41 -44.82
N ARG A 437 26.00 -35.02 -45.35
CA ARG A 437 25.49 -34.85 -46.73
C ARG A 437 24.19 -34.02 -46.66
N TRP A 438 23.85 -33.38 -47.77
CA TRP A 438 22.63 -32.64 -48.07
C TRP A 438 21.31 -33.39 -47.83
N ARG A 439 20.21 -32.68 -47.48
CA ARG A 439 19.11 -32.36 -48.42
C ARG A 439 18.07 -31.42 -47.82
N SER A 440 17.64 -30.49 -48.66
CA SER A 440 16.39 -29.73 -48.62
C SER A 440 15.16 -30.64 -48.77
N SER A 441 14.01 -30.20 -48.25
CA SER A 441 12.88 -29.71 -49.06
C SER A 441 11.55 -29.77 -48.29
N THR A 442 10.79 -28.67 -48.40
CA THR A 442 9.33 -28.58 -48.53
C THR A 442 8.43 -29.34 -47.56
N SER A 443 7.70 -28.60 -46.74
CA SER A 443 6.25 -28.36 -46.92
C SER A 443 5.79 -27.19 -46.06
#